data_AF-A0A4Q7NM75-F1
#
_entry.id   AF-A0A4Q7NM75-F1
#
_cell.length_a   1.000
_cell.length_b   1.000
_cell.length_c   1.000
_cell.angle_alpha   90.00
_cell.angle_beta   90.00
_cell.angle_gamma   90.00
#
_symmetry.space_group_name_H-M   'P 1'
#
loop_
_entity.id
_entity.type
_entity.pdbx_description
1 polymer ?
#
loop_
_entity_poly.entity_id
_entity_poly.type
_entity_poly.pdbx_seq_one_letter_code
_entity_poly.pdbx_strand_id
1 'polypeptide(L)'
;MAYITLPELAERPGPRELAQLGSTREHDVRDLALMDATLRGLDRSAWSPEEIADADAAAARISDAVREADALIDGFLAQRYVLPLQLPPTSTGKNVVTSWSRAITRYLLNKDRVTQEATDPVVRDYKDALRLLQLAADGKFSLGETDPIAGSRTSPTDVRITGAPNAFGRKQLRHFR
;
A
#
# COMPACT_ATOMS: atom_id res chain seq x y z
N MET A 1 -1.74 -6.20 10.53
CA MET A 1 -2.80 -5.79 9.60
C MET A 1 -2.16 -5.62 8.25
N ALA A 2 -2.82 -6.01 7.16
CA ALA A 2 -2.19 -5.92 5.85
C ALA A 2 -2.17 -4.47 5.33
N TYR A 3 -1.06 -4.05 4.72
CA TYR A 3 -0.93 -2.70 4.15
C TYR A 3 -1.65 -2.55 2.80
N ILE A 4 -2.01 -3.67 2.20
CA ILE A 4 -2.81 -3.75 0.99
C ILE A 4 -3.78 -4.94 1.10
N THR A 5 -4.98 -4.76 0.58
CA THR A 5 -6.02 -5.80 0.55
C THR A 5 -6.14 -6.44 -0.83
N LEU A 6 -6.70 -7.65 -0.91
CA LEU A 6 -6.96 -8.33 -2.19
C LEU A 6 -7.84 -7.50 -3.15
N PRO A 7 -8.92 -6.82 -2.70
CA PRO A 7 -9.68 -5.92 -3.55
C PRO A 7 -8.86 -4.75 -4.10
N GLU A 8 -7.94 -4.17 -3.30
CA GLU A 8 -7.07 -3.08 -3.78
C GLU A 8 -6.03 -3.56 -4.80
N LEU A 9 -5.59 -4.80 -4.71
CA LEU A 9 -4.77 -5.45 -5.73
C LEU A 9 -5.58 -5.74 -7.01
N ALA A 10 -6.86 -6.11 -6.87
CA ALA A 10 -7.77 -6.29 -8.01
C ALA A 10 -8.01 -4.97 -8.77
N GLU A 11 -7.99 -3.82 -8.10
CA GLU A 11 -8.05 -2.51 -8.78
C GLU A 11 -6.76 -2.22 -9.57
N ARG A 12 -5.59 -2.53 -9.01
CA ARG A 12 -4.26 -2.33 -9.65
C ARG A 12 -3.29 -3.41 -9.15
N PRO A 13 -2.59 -4.19 -9.98
CA PRO A 13 -2.50 -4.12 -11.43
C PRO A 13 -3.77 -4.59 -12.17
N GLY A 14 -4.68 -5.29 -11.51
CA GLY A 14 -5.86 -5.87 -12.15
C GLY A 14 -5.96 -7.39 -11.95
N PRO A 15 -7.16 -7.98 -12.07
CA PRO A 15 -7.37 -9.43 -11.90
C PRO A 15 -6.62 -10.27 -12.93
N ARG A 16 -6.36 -9.72 -14.13
CA ARG A 16 -5.58 -10.41 -15.18
C ARG A 16 -4.15 -10.71 -14.78
N GLU A 17 -3.45 -9.69 -14.30
CA GLU A 17 -2.06 -9.88 -13.87
C GLU A 17 -2.03 -10.81 -12.65
N LEU A 18 -2.95 -10.63 -11.70
CA LEU A 18 -3.01 -11.49 -10.51
C LEU A 18 -3.35 -12.95 -10.82
N ALA A 19 -4.23 -13.23 -11.78
CA ALA A 19 -4.48 -14.60 -12.24
C ALA A 19 -3.18 -15.23 -12.76
N GLN A 20 -2.42 -14.50 -13.59
CA GLN A 20 -1.16 -15.00 -14.17
C GLN A 20 -0.03 -15.17 -13.14
N LEU A 21 -0.01 -14.31 -12.12
CA LEU A 21 1.00 -14.32 -11.05
C LEU A 21 0.68 -15.33 -9.95
N GLY A 22 -0.60 -15.53 -9.65
CA GLY A 22 -1.09 -16.49 -8.67
C GLY A 22 -1.11 -17.93 -9.20
N SER A 23 -1.24 -18.11 -10.51
CA SER A 23 -1.24 -19.42 -11.15
C SER A 23 0.11 -20.12 -11.03
N THR A 24 0.06 -21.43 -10.80
CA THR A 24 1.21 -22.34 -10.76
C THR A 24 1.07 -23.37 -11.88
N ARG A 25 2.04 -24.28 -12.02
CA ARG A 25 1.90 -25.41 -12.98
C ARG A 25 0.76 -26.36 -12.59
N GLU A 26 0.41 -26.41 -11.31
CA GLU A 26 -0.60 -27.32 -10.76
C GLU A 26 -1.98 -26.69 -10.71
N HIS A 27 -2.07 -25.37 -10.54
CA HIS A 27 -3.31 -24.61 -10.40
C HIS A 27 -3.29 -23.42 -11.36
N ASP A 28 -4.04 -23.50 -12.45
CA ASP A 28 -4.02 -22.53 -13.57
C ASP A 28 -5.35 -21.78 -13.65
N VAL A 29 -5.34 -20.52 -13.21
CA VAL A 29 -6.53 -19.67 -13.23
C VAL A 29 -6.69 -19.03 -14.60
N ARG A 30 -7.58 -19.60 -15.41
CA ARG A 30 -7.83 -19.15 -16.79
C ARG A 30 -8.89 -18.06 -16.89
N ASP A 31 -9.90 -18.12 -16.03
CA ASP A 31 -11.01 -17.18 -16.06
C ASP A 31 -10.72 -15.94 -15.20
N LEU A 32 -10.67 -14.78 -15.86
CA LEU A 32 -10.42 -13.50 -15.23
C LEU A 32 -11.58 -13.02 -14.37
N ALA A 33 -12.82 -13.36 -14.77
CA ALA A 33 -14.01 -12.99 -14.01
C ALA A 33 -14.10 -13.80 -12.71
N LEU A 34 -13.71 -15.09 -12.75
CA LEU A 34 -13.59 -15.91 -11.54
C LEU A 34 -12.52 -15.36 -10.59
N MET A 35 -11.36 -14.97 -11.12
CA MET A 35 -10.30 -14.39 -10.29
C MET A 35 -10.75 -13.06 -9.66
N ASP A 36 -11.40 -12.19 -10.43
CA ASP A 36 -11.93 -10.93 -9.90
C ASP A 36 -12.99 -11.16 -8.81
N ALA A 37 -13.93 -12.08 -9.05
CA ALA A 37 -14.93 -12.47 -8.07
C ALA A 37 -14.31 -13.03 -6.80
N THR A 38 -13.24 -13.83 -6.92
CA THR A 38 -12.50 -14.39 -5.78
C THR A 38 -11.80 -13.31 -4.97
N LEU A 39 -11.10 -12.38 -5.63
CA LEU A 39 -10.37 -11.29 -4.96
C LEU A 39 -11.30 -10.29 -4.28
N ARG A 40 -12.50 -10.07 -4.83
CA ARG A 40 -13.49 -9.11 -4.32
C ARG A 40 -14.56 -9.75 -3.43
N GLY A 41 -14.58 -11.07 -3.28
CA GLY A 41 -15.58 -11.80 -2.50
C GLY A 41 -17.00 -11.74 -3.08
N LEU A 42 -17.11 -11.75 -4.41
CA LEU A 42 -18.39 -11.74 -5.14
C LEU A 42 -18.95 -13.16 -5.30
N ASP A 43 -20.16 -13.27 -5.87
CA ASP A 43 -20.76 -14.57 -6.17
C ASP A 43 -19.93 -15.35 -7.21
N ARG A 44 -19.74 -16.64 -6.95
CA ARG A 44 -18.95 -17.58 -7.76
C ARG A 44 -19.74 -18.83 -8.15
N SER A 45 -21.05 -18.84 -7.93
CA SER A 45 -21.92 -19.98 -8.20
C SER A 45 -21.98 -20.43 -9.67
N ALA A 46 -21.52 -19.58 -10.59
CA ALA A 46 -21.49 -19.84 -12.04
C ALA A 46 -20.31 -20.73 -12.49
N TRP A 47 -19.28 -20.91 -11.65
CA TRP A 47 -18.08 -21.70 -11.99
C TRP A 47 -18.10 -23.08 -11.33
N SER A 48 -17.33 -24.01 -11.89
CA SER A 48 -17.21 -25.36 -11.32
C SER A 48 -16.42 -25.34 -10.00
N PRO A 49 -16.63 -26.34 -9.11
CA PRO A 49 -15.88 -26.43 -7.86
C PRO A 49 -14.36 -26.55 -8.05
N GLU A 50 -13.93 -27.18 -9.14
CA GLU A 50 -12.49 -27.33 -9.47
C GLU A 50 -11.88 -25.96 -9.84
N GLU A 51 -12.54 -25.18 -10.69
CA GLU A 51 -12.10 -23.83 -11.05
C GLU A 51 -12.05 -22.91 -9.83
N ILE A 52 -13.04 -23.01 -8.94
CA ILE A 52 -13.07 -22.25 -7.69
C ILE A 52 -11.89 -22.63 -6.79
N ALA A 53 -11.55 -23.92 -6.70
CA ALA A 53 -10.40 -24.38 -5.91
C ALA A 53 -9.07 -23.83 -6.44
N ASP A 54 -8.88 -23.80 -7.77
CA ASP A 54 -7.70 -23.20 -8.40
C ASP A 54 -7.61 -21.69 -8.10
N ALA A 55 -8.73 -20.97 -8.19
CA ALA A 55 -8.79 -19.55 -7.87
C ALA A 55 -8.52 -19.27 -6.38
N ASP A 56 -9.03 -20.11 -5.47
CA ASP A 56 -8.78 -20.01 -4.03
C ASP A 56 -7.31 -20.28 -3.70
N ALA A 57 -6.69 -21.27 -4.35
CA ALA A 57 -5.26 -21.56 -4.20
C ALA A 57 -4.39 -20.38 -4.66
N ALA A 58 -4.74 -19.77 -5.81
CA ALA A 58 -4.07 -18.56 -6.30
C ALA A 58 -4.24 -17.37 -5.34
N ALA A 59 -5.45 -17.17 -4.81
CA ALA A 59 -5.72 -16.11 -3.83
C ALA A 59 -4.94 -16.31 -2.52
N ALA A 60 -4.81 -17.56 -2.05
CA ALA A 60 -4.02 -17.89 -0.87
C ALA A 60 -2.52 -17.56 -1.08
N ARG A 61 -1.95 -17.91 -2.25
CA ARG A 61 -0.57 -17.57 -2.61
C ARG A 61 -0.34 -16.05 -2.63
N ILE A 62 -1.29 -15.29 -3.18
CA ILE A 62 -1.22 -13.82 -3.19
C ILE A 62 -1.28 -13.29 -1.75
N SER A 63 -2.17 -13.82 -0.91
CA SER A 63 -2.27 -13.43 0.50
C SER A 63 -0.98 -13.70 1.28
N ASP A 64 -0.30 -14.82 1.03
CA ASP A 64 0.98 -15.13 1.64
C ASP A 64 2.09 -14.15 1.20
N ALA A 65 2.13 -13.80 -0.09
CA ALA A 65 3.06 -12.80 -0.61
C ALA A 65 2.79 -11.39 -0.04
N VAL A 66 1.52 -11.04 0.21
CA VAL A 66 1.16 -9.79 0.92
C VAL A 66 1.69 -9.83 2.36
N ARG A 67 1.47 -10.93 3.08
CA ARG A 67 1.95 -11.08 4.47
C ARG A 67 3.47 -11.00 4.58
N GLU A 68 4.19 -11.59 3.63
CA GLU A 68 5.66 -11.46 3.55
C GLU A 68 6.08 -10.02 3.27
N ALA A 69 5.40 -9.31 2.36
CA ALA A 69 5.65 -7.90 2.09
C ALA A 69 5.39 -7.02 3.33
N ASP A 70 4.31 -7.27 4.06
CA ASP A 70 3.97 -6.54 5.28
C ASP A 70 5.04 -6.71 6.36
N ALA A 71 5.51 -7.95 6.58
CA ALA A 71 6.58 -8.23 7.53
C ALA A 71 7.89 -7.52 7.17
N LEU A 72 8.21 -7.44 5.87
CA LEU A 72 9.38 -6.72 5.39
C LEU A 72 9.26 -5.21 5.66
N ILE A 73 8.10 -4.61 5.32
CA ILE A 73 7.82 -3.19 5.57
C ILE A 73 7.91 -2.88 7.08
N ASP A 74 7.27 -3.71 7.90
CA ASP A 74 7.32 -3.61 9.36
C ASP A 74 8.76 -3.64 9.87
N GLY A 75 9.61 -4.52 9.33
CA GLY A 75 11.03 -4.60 9.69
C GLY A 75 11.79 -3.28 9.48
N PHE A 76 11.54 -2.57 8.37
CA PHE A 76 12.15 -1.25 8.12
C PHE A 76 11.58 -0.17 9.05
N LEU A 77 10.27 -0.19 9.27
CA LEU A 77 9.57 0.89 9.97
C LEU A 77 9.63 0.75 11.50
N ALA A 78 9.87 -0.45 12.03
CA ALA A 78 9.93 -0.75 13.47
C ALA A 78 10.96 0.09 14.25
N GLN A 79 12.03 0.54 13.58
CA GLN A 79 13.06 1.37 14.21
C GLN A 79 12.57 2.78 14.55
N ARG A 80 11.50 3.24 13.89
CA ARG A 80 11.06 4.64 13.96
C ARG A 80 9.60 4.78 14.36
N TYR A 81 8.73 3.87 13.93
CA TYR A 81 7.29 3.93 14.13
C TYR A 81 6.83 2.87 15.13
N VAL A 82 5.76 3.19 15.88
CA VAL A 82 5.08 2.21 16.72
C VAL A 82 4.24 1.30 15.82
N LEU A 83 4.49 0.00 15.90
CA LEU A 83 3.76 -1.02 15.16
C LEU A 83 2.64 -1.64 16.02
N PRO A 84 1.53 -2.09 15.41
CA PRO A 84 1.22 -2.00 13.98
C PRO A 84 0.88 -0.57 13.55
N LEU A 85 1.45 -0.13 12.42
CA LEU A 85 1.18 1.19 11.85
C LEU A 85 -0.31 1.34 11.58
N GLN A 86 -0.94 2.28 12.29
CA GLN A 86 -2.33 2.63 12.10
C GLN A 86 -2.43 3.63 10.94
N LEU A 87 -2.43 3.11 9.71
CA LEU A 87 -2.72 3.93 8.54
C LEU A 87 -4.25 4.01 8.38
N PRO A 88 -4.84 5.22 8.32
CA PRO A 88 -6.27 5.33 8.12
C PRO A 88 -6.66 4.67 6.79
N PRO A 89 -7.71 3.84 6.77
CA PRO A 89 -8.14 3.16 5.55
C PRO A 89 -8.52 4.21 4.52
N THR A 90 -7.68 4.37 3.49
CA THR A 90 -8.02 5.23 2.37
C THR A 90 -8.80 4.37 1.39
N SER A 91 -10.04 4.73 1.07
CA SER A 91 -10.92 3.97 0.17
C SER A 91 -10.39 3.78 -1.27
N THR A 92 -9.16 4.22 -1.55
CA THR A 92 -8.52 4.13 -2.86
C THR A 92 -7.12 3.49 -2.82
N GLY A 93 -6.64 2.99 -1.67
CA GLY A 93 -5.30 2.41 -1.54
C GLY A 93 -4.17 3.37 -1.93
N LYS A 94 -4.41 4.69 -1.82
CA LYS A 94 -3.51 5.78 -2.25
C LYS A 94 -2.56 6.21 -1.13
N ASN A 95 -1.99 5.25 -0.41
CA ASN A 95 -0.91 5.49 0.54
C ASN A 95 0.43 5.07 -0.09
N VAL A 96 1.51 5.78 0.23
CA VAL A 96 2.88 5.39 -0.16
C VAL A 96 3.22 3.99 0.33
N VAL A 97 2.79 3.61 1.54
CA VAL A 97 3.02 2.26 2.11
C VAL A 97 2.26 1.19 1.33
N THR A 98 1.01 1.46 0.95
CA THR A 98 0.22 0.57 0.09
C THR A 98 0.86 0.41 -1.29
N SER A 99 1.47 1.48 -1.84
CA SER A 99 2.23 1.40 -3.09
C SER A 99 3.48 0.52 -2.98
N TRP A 100 4.21 0.61 -1.86
CA TRP A 100 5.38 -0.23 -1.62
C TRP A 100 4.99 -1.69 -1.39
N SER A 101 3.96 -1.94 -0.57
CA SER A 101 3.42 -3.29 -0.35
C SER A 101 3.02 -3.93 -1.68
N ARG A 102 2.31 -3.20 -2.55
CA ARG A 102 1.98 -3.64 -3.91
C ARG A 102 3.20 -4.02 -4.74
N ALA A 103 4.23 -3.18 -4.76
CA ALA A 103 5.45 -3.44 -5.54
C ALA A 103 6.20 -4.68 -5.03
N ILE A 104 6.32 -4.82 -3.71
CA ILE A 104 6.98 -5.97 -3.07
C ILE A 104 6.19 -7.25 -3.32
N THR A 105 4.86 -7.25 -3.13
CA THR A 105 4.01 -8.42 -3.42
C THR A 105 4.14 -8.87 -4.88
N ARG A 106 4.10 -7.93 -5.84
CA ARG A 106 4.28 -8.24 -7.27
C ARG A 106 5.64 -8.88 -7.55
N TYR A 107 6.70 -8.40 -6.90
CA TYR A 107 8.02 -9.00 -7.01
C TYR A 107 8.08 -10.40 -6.40
N LEU A 108 7.52 -10.60 -5.20
CA LEU A 108 7.50 -11.90 -4.53
C LEU A 108 6.75 -12.97 -5.31
N LEU A 109 5.71 -12.61 -6.05
CA LEU A 109 4.99 -13.53 -6.94
C LEU A 109 5.78 -13.87 -8.22
N ASN A 110 6.65 -12.97 -8.68
CA ASN A 110 7.45 -13.13 -9.91
C ASN A 110 8.86 -13.69 -9.68
N LYS A 111 9.38 -13.71 -8.45
CA LYS A 111 10.79 -14.01 -8.14
C LYS A 111 11.28 -15.37 -8.66
N ASP A 112 10.38 -16.34 -8.83
CA ASP A 112 10.71 -17.69 -9.31
C ASP A 112 10.69 -17.81 -10.85
N ARG A 113 10.27 -16.77 -11.58
CA ARG A 113 10.29 -16.75 -13.05
C ARG A 113 11.70 -16.40 -13.54
N VAL A 114 12.14 -17.09 -14.58
CA VAL A 114 13.40 -16.77 -15.28
C VAL A 114 13.16 -15.51 -16.13
N THR A 115 13.24 -14.33 -15.53
CA THR A 115 13.25 -13.03 -16.22
C THR A 115 14.63 -12.41 -16.19
N GLN A 116 14.96 -11.63 -17.22
CA GLN A 116 16.17 -10.81 -17.22
C GLN A 116 15.97 -9.64 -16.24
N GLU A 117 16.55 -9.75 -15.05
CA GLU A 117 16.40 -8.79 -13.95
C GLU A 117 16.68 -7.32 -14.35
N ALA A 118 17.50 -7.08 -15.37
CA ALA A 118 17.93 -5.75 -15.78
C ALA A 118 16.84 -4.90 -16.49
N THR A 119 15.83 -5.54 -17.08
CA THR A 119 14.80 -4.82 -17.89
C THR A 119 13.41 -4.96 -17.29
N ASP A 120 13.26 -5.66 -16.17
CA ASP A 120 11.96 -5.95 -15.59
C ASP A 120 11.44 -4.76 -14.76
N PRO A 121 10.31 -4.12 -15.17
CA PRO A 121 9.71 -3.03 -14.40
C PRO A 121 9.37 -3.42 -12.97
N VAL A 122 9.03 -4.69 -12.71
CA VAL A 122 8.68 -5.19 -11.37
C VAL A 122 9.91 -5.17 -10.45
N VAL A 123 11.07 -5.59 -10.96
CA VAL A 123 12.33 -5.57 -10.20
C VAL A 123 12.76 -4.14 -9.90
N ARG A 124 12.59 -3.22 -10.86
CA ARG A 124 12.86 -1.79 -10.67
C ARG A 124 11.97 -1.20 -9.58
N ASP A 125 10.65 -1.38 -9.68
CA ASP A 125 9.68 -0.84 -8.72
C ASP A 125 9.91 -1.42 -7.31
N TYR A 126 10.33 -2.68 -7.20
CA TYR A 126 10.74 -3.30 -5.93
C TYR A 126 11.99 -2.64 -5.34
N LYS A 127 13.06 -2.45 -6.12
CA LYS A 127 14.29 -1.79 -5.66
C LYS A 127 14.03 -0.35 -5.23
N ASP A 128 13.17 0.37 -5.96
CA ASP A 128 12.75 1.73 -5.62
C ASP A 128 11.96 1.75 -4.30
N ALA A 129 11.05 0.79 -4.09
CA ALA A 129 10.32 0.64 -2.83
C ALA A 129 11.26 0.39 -1.64
N LEU A 130 12.22 -0.54 -1.76
CA LEU A 130 13.21 -0.80 -0.71
C LEU A 130 14.05 0.45 -0.39
N ARG A 131 14.48 1.19 -1.41
CA ARG A 131 15.25 2.44 -1.24
C ARG A 131 14.43 3.49 -0.48
N LEU A 132 13.17 3.68 -0.83
CA LEU A 132 12.30 4.64 -0.15
C LEU A 132 11.96 4.22 1.28
N LEU A 133 11.76 2.92 1.53
CA LEU A 133 11.61 2.35 2.86
C LEU A 133 12.84 2.63 3.74
N GLN A 134 14.05 2.42 3.20
CA GLN A 134 15.28 2.76 3.91
C GLN A 134 15.34 4.27 4.22
N LEU A 135 14.98 5.14 3.27
CA LEU A 135 14.93 6.60 3.52
C LEU A 135 13.88 6.97 4.58
N ALA A 136 12.76 6.24 4.64
CA ALA A 136 11.73 6.45 5.66
C ALA A 136 12.22 6.02 7.05
N ALA A 137 12.92 4.88 7.13
CA ALA A 137 13.57 4.40 8.35
C ALA A 137 14.66 5.39 8.83
N ASP A 138 15.48 5.89 7.90
CA ASP A 138 16.58 6.85 8.14
C ASP A 138 16.13 8.24 8.63
N GLY A 139 14.84 8.57 8.58
CA GLY A 139 14.39 9.92 8.91
C GLY A 139 14.02 10.81 7.71
N LYS A 140 14.54 10.47 6.53
CA LYS A 140 14.68 11.35 5.35
C LYS A 140 13.44 11.39 4.45
N PHE A 141 12.57 10.40 4.56
CA PHE A 141 11.28 10.35 3.88
C PHE A 141 10.14 10.40 4.91
N SER A 142 9.01 11.02 4.54
CA SER A 142 7.80 11.08 5.37
C SER A 142 6.72 10.23 4.73
N LEU A 143 5.91 9.56 5.56
CA LEU A 143 4.80 8.71 5.10
C LEU A 143 3.57 9.52 4.61
N GLY A 144 3.72 10.84 4.42
CA GLY A 144 2.65 11.75 3.99
C GLY A 144 1.88 12.35 5.16
N GLU A 145 0.66 12.84 4.88
CA GLU A 145 -0.19 13.49 5.90
C GLU A 145 -0.56 12.56 7.08
N THR A 146 -0.50 11.24 6.85
CA THR A 146 -0.78 10.21 7.87
C THR A 146 0.45 9.78 8.65
N ASP A 147 1.61 10.42 8.46
CA ASP A 147 2.83 10.12 9.20
C ASP A 147 2.65 10.56 10.67
N PRO A 148 2.59 9.60 11.63
CA PRO A 148 2.32 9.92 13.03
C PRO A 148 3.46 10.71 13.69
N ILE A 149 4.64 10.77 13.06
CA ILE A 149 5.83 11.46 13.57
C ILE A 149 6.04 12.79 12.83
N ALA A 150 5.50 12.97 11.62
CA ALA A 150 5.61 14.24 10.89
C ALA A 150 4.93 15.41 11.64
N GLY A 151 3.82 15.15 12.35
CA GLY A 151 3.19 16.16 13.21
C GLY A 151 4.07 16.64 14.39
N SER A 152 5.11 15.88 14.74
CA SER A 152 6.08 16.21 15.79
C SER A 152 7.36 16.87 15.25
N ARG A 153 7.50 16.98 13.92
CA ARG A 153 8.59 17.75 13.31
C ARG A 153 8.23 19.22 13.32
N THR A 154 8.23 19.82 14.51
CA THR A 154 8.67 21.21 14.64
C THR A 154 10.10 21.24 14.14
N SER A 155 10.29 21.60 12.87
CA SER A 155 11.60 22.08 12.43
C SER A 155 12.07 23.11 13.47
N PRO A 156 13.33 23.11 13.92
CA PRO A 156 13.84 24.17 14.80
C PRO A 156 13.67 25.57 14.20
N THR A 157 13.34 25.64 12.91
CA THR A 157 13.13 26.83 12.09
C THR A 157 11.66 27.12 11.74
N ASP A 158 10.67 26.30 12.17
CA ASP A 158 9.25 26.63 11.94
C ASP A 158 8.77 27.65 12.99
N VAL A 159 8.99 28.93 12.69
CA VAL A 159 8.46 30.04 13.51
C VAL A 159 7.03 30.33 13.07
N ARG A 160 6.06 29.81 13.81
CA ARG A 160 4.64 30.18 13.64
C ARG A 160 4.30 31.34 14.55
N ILE A 161 4.11 32.52 13.95
CA ILE A 161 3.61 33.69 14.68
C ILE A 161 2.10 33.62 14.72
N THR A 162 1.55 33.16 15.85
CA THR A 162 0.12 33.29 16.14
C THR A 162 -0.13 34.64 16.82
N GLY A 163 -0.74 35.56 16.08
CA GLY A 163 -1.18 36.84 16.63
C GLY A 163 -2.52 36.69 17.36
N ALA A 164 -2.68 37.38 18.50
CA ALA A 164 -3.99 37.53 19.12
C ALA A 164 -4.99 38.17 18.14
N PRO A 165 -6.29 37.79 18.18
CA PRO A 165 -7.29 38.44 17.35
C PRO A 165 -7.28 39.95 17.60
N ASN A 166 -7.46 40.75 16.54
CA ASN A 166 -7.40 42.21 16.61
C ASN A 166 -8.33 42.74 17.71
N ALA A 167 -7.75 43.32 18.77
CA ALA A 167 -8.50 43.86 19.90
C ALA A 167 -9.41 45.06 19.51
N PHE A 168 -9.09 45.74 18.41
CA PHE A 168 -9.84 46.89 17.90
C PHE A 168 -10.17 46.71 16.41
N GLY A 169 -11.41 46.31 16.13
CA GLY A 169 -11.96 46.27 14.78
C GLY A 169 -12.50 47.63 14.33
N ARG A 170 -12.71 47.77 13.01
CA ARG A 170 -13.29 48.98 12.37
C ARG A 170 -14.62 49.44 13.00
N LYS A 171 -15.40 48.51 13.55
CA LYS A 171 -16.67 48.80 14.24
C LYS A 171 -16.46 49.44 15.62
N GLN A 172 -15.44 49.03 16.37
CA GLN A 172 -15.15 49.54 17.72
C GLN A 172 -14.51 50.94 17.68
N LEU A 173 -13.75 51.26 16.64
CA LEU A 173 -13.15 52.60 16.44
C LEU A 173 -14.15 53.69 16.08
N ARG A 174 -15.42 53.35 15.81
CA ARG A 174 -16.47 54.36 15.51
C ARG A 174 -17.00 55.08 16.74
N HIS A 175 -16.73 54.57 17.95
CA HIS A 175 -17.25 55.15 19.20
C HIS A 175 -16.23 56.06 19.91
N PHE A 176 -15.02 56.18 19.37
CA PHE A 176 -13.94 57.04 19.87
C PHE A 176 -13.73 58.30 19.01
N ARG A 177 -14.76 58.71 18.26
CA ARG A 177 -14.77 59.95 17.48
C ARG A 177 -15.78 60.93 18.03
#